data_AF-C1FEG3-F1
#
_entry.id   AF-C1FEG3-F1
#
_cell.length_a   1.000
_cell.length_b   1.000
_cell.length_c   1.000
_cell.angle_alpha   90.00
_cell.angle_beta   90.00
_cell.angle_gamma   90.00
#
_symmetry.space_group_name_H-M   'P 1'
#
loop_
_entity.id
_entity.type
_entity.pdbx_description
1 polymer ?
#
loop_
_entity_poly.entity_id
_entity_poly.type
_entity_poly.pdbx_seq_one_letter_code
_entity_poly.pdbx_strand_id
1 'polypeptide(L)'
;MSAVCRIGTLPARFARGATKLGSRRVASHAKPGRIAIRAMASSFHDFKGKTLGGGTRDDPQVGTDFDFAQLKGKIVLVNNFGHQCYDKDFELMNTLKYVRPGDGYVPKFQIMAKCVVNGEGEEPLWTYLKSALPSPSDDRAGMGADFIYDIQPNTMPIQWSPVRRADITWNFEKFLINQDGIPVKRYSPKYENADISADIDALLVDPNALL
;
A
#
# COMPACT_ATOMS: atom_id res chain seq x y z
N MET A 1 -13.70 5.16 -0.62
CA MET A 1 -13.18 4.69 0.68
C MET A 1 -11.92 5.48 1.02
N SER A 2 -11.90 6.16 2.17
CA SER A 2 -10.71 6.87 2.65
C SER A 2 -9.95 5.97 3.63
N ALA A 3 -8.68 5.69 3.33
CA ALA A 3 -7.81 4.89 4.18
C ALA A 3 -6.56 5.67 4.59
N VAL A 4 -6.10 5.35 5.79
CA VAL A 4 -4.79 5.72 6.31
C VAL A 4 -3.77 4.69 5.82
N CYS A 5 -2.66 5.17 5.29
CA CYS A 5 -1.53 4.34 4.88
C CYS A 5 -0.55 4.15 6.05
N ARG A 6 -0.14 2.90 6.32
CA ARG A 6 0.95 2.56 7.25
C ARG A 6 2.19 2.17 6.47
N ILE A 7 3.36 2.60 6.94
CA ILE A 7 4.66 2.31 6.33
C ILE A 7 5.62 1.81 7.42
N GLY A 8 5.95 0.51 7.36
CA GLY A 8 7.04 -0.09 8.14
C GLY A 8 8.27 -0.32 7.27
N THR A 9 9.47 -0.16 7.83
CA THR A 9 10.74 -0.38 7.09
C THR A 9 11.82 -1.06 7.93
N LEU A 10 12.61 -1.93 7.30
CA LEU A 10 13.80 -2.57 7.89
C LEU A 10 15.06 -2.26 7.05
N PRO A 11 16.25 -2.11 7.69
CA PRO A 11 17.51 -1.82 6.98
C PRO A 11 18.16 -3.10 6.41
N ALA A 12 18.62 -3.04 5.17
CA ALA A 12 19.30 -4.14 4.49
C ALA A 12 20.80 -4.27 4.87
N ARG A 13 21.35 -5.48 4.77
CA ARG A 13 22.80 -5.74 4.77
C ARG A 13 23.21 -6.33 3.42
N PHE A 14 24.26 -5.77 2.82
CA PHE A 14 24.72 -6.12 1.47
C PHE A 14 25.37 -7.51 1.37
N ALA A 15 24.98 -8.27 0.35
CA ALA A 15 25.76 -9.36 -0.25
C ALA A 15 25.76 -9.22 -1.78
N ARG A 16 26.73 -9.81 -2.49
CA ARG A 16 27.05 -9.47 -3.90
C ARG A 16 26.78 -10.61 -4.90
N GLY A 17 25.87 -10.36 -5.84
CA GLY A 17 26.04 -10.48 -7.30
C GLY A 17 26.24 -11.84 -8.00
N ALA A 18 25.56 -12.02 -9.14
CA ALA A 18 25.96 -12.88 -10.27
C ALA A 18 25.26 -12.50 -11.60
N THR A 19 25.68 -13.07 -12.72
CA THR A 19 25.21 -12.76 -14.10
C THR A 19 24.96 -14.07 -14.90
N LYS A 20 24.31 -14.14 -16.08
CA LYS A 20 24.10 -13.15 -17.16
C LYS A 20 23.01 -13.65 -18.16
N LEU A 21 22.81 -12.90 -19.25
CA LEU A 21 22.42 -13.35 -20.61
C LEU A 21 20.91 -13.33 -20.96
N GLY A 22 20.59 -12.98 -22.22
CA GLY A 22 19.21 -12.80 -22.71
C GLY A 22 18.98 -13.31 -24.14
N SER A 23 17.81 -13.02 -24.72
CA SER A 23 17.45 -13.39 -26.10
C SER A 23 16.49 -12.37 -26.76
N ARG A 24 16.18 -12.58 -28.05
CA ARG A 24 15.76 -11.56 -29.02
C ARG A 24 14.24 -11.28 -29.09
N ARG A 25 13.92 -10.10 -29.64
CA ARG A 25 12.57 -9.61 -29.96
C ARG A 25 11.94 -10.33 -31.16
N VAL A 26 10.61 -10.39 -31.16
CA VAL A 26 9.76 -10.44 -32.37
C VAL A 26 8.73 -9.30 -32.27
N ALA A 27 8.48 -8.60 -33.37
CA ALA A 27 7.57 -7.44 -33.40
C ALA A 27 6.19 -7.83 -33.94
N SER A 28 5.11 -7.29 -33.34
CA SER A 28 3.75 -7.44 -33.85
C SER A 28 2.97 -6.11 -33.85
N HIS A 29 2.68 -5.64 -35.07
CA HIS A 29 1.50 -4.90 -35.50
C HIS A 29 0.78 -3.98 -34.49
N ALA A 30 1.01 -2.67 -34.61
CA ALA A 30 0.20 -1.65 -33.96
C ALA A 30 -1.13 -1.38 -34.72
N LYS A 31 -2.22 -1.20 -33.97
CA LYS A 31 -3.45 -0.53 -34.42
C LYS A 31 -3.75 0.65 -33.47
N PRO A 32 -4.42 1.71 -33.96
CA PRO A 32 -4.40 3.02 -33.31
C PRO A 32 -5.42 3.14 -32.16
N GLY A 33 -5.15 4.06 -31.24
CA GLY A 33 -6.04 4.37 -30.11
C GLY A 33 -5.39 4.14 -28.74
N ARG A 34 -4.33 4.88 -28.42
CA ARG A 34 -3.86 5.01 -27.04
C ARG A 34 -4.03 6.45 -26.58
N ILE A 35 -5.00 6.62 -25.68
CA ILE A 35 -5.09 7.74 -24.74
C ILE A 35 -3.69 7.96 -24.16
N ALA A 36 -3.26 9.23 -24.06
CA ALA A 36 -1.91 9.58 -23.65
C ALA A 36 -1.54 8.86 -22.34
N ILE A 37 -0.59 7.92 -22.43
CA ILE A 37 -0.07 7.23 -21.26
C ILE A 37 0.74 8.26 -20.49
N ARG A 38 0.10 8.88 -19.48
CA ARG A 38 0.79 9.52 -18.35
C ARG A 38 1.90 8.54 -17.95
N ALA A 39 3.15 9.01 -17.93
CA ALA A 39 4.28 8.17 -17.55
C ALA A 39 3.96 7.50 -16.21
N MET A 40 3.67 6.20 -16.24
CA MET A 40 3.46 5.43 -15.02
C MET A 40 4.77 5.48 -14.27
N ALA A 41 4.69 5.86 -13.00
CA ALA A 41 5.84 5.86 -12.11
C ALA A 41 6.60 4.54 -12.24
N SER A 42 7.93 4.63 -12.29
CA SER A 42 8.77 3.45 -12.42
C SER A 42 8.89 2.71 -11.08
N SER A 43 8.87 3.48 -9.98
CA SER A 43 9.13 3.01 -8.63
C SER A 43 8.18 3.66 -7.64
N PHE A 44 7.90 2.97 -6.53
CA PHE A 44 7.27 3.52 -5.33
C PHE A 44 7.93 4.82 -4.85
N HIS A 45 9.24 4.97 -5.09
CA HIS A 45 10.01 6.14 -4.70
C HIS A 45 9.72 7.41 -5.51
N ASP A 46 8.98 7.31 -6.62
CA ASP A 46 8.56 8.48 -7.43
C ASP A 46 7.35 9.21 -6.80
N PHE A 47 6.71 8.62 -5.78
CA PHE A 47 5.51 9.14 -5.13
C PHE A 47 5.81 9.92 -3.85
N LYS A 48 4.83 10.73 -3.44
CA LYS A 48 4.81 11.45 -2.16
C LYS A 48 3.48 11.19 -1.47
N GLY A 49 3.49 11.19 -0.14
CA GLY A 49 2.29 11.21 0.69
C GLY A 49 2.26 12.44 1.59
N LYS A 50 1.24 12.54 2.44
CA LYS A 50 1.23 13.48 3.57
C LYS A 50 1.33 12.70 4.87
N THR A 51 2.10 13.20 5.83
CA THR A 51 2.11 12.67 7.20
C THR A 51 0.77 12.95 7.89
N LEU A 52 0.50 12.31 9.04
CA LEU A 52 -0.59 12.77 9.90
C LEU A 52 -0.33 14.20 10.38
N GLY A 53 -1.43 14.93 10.59
CA GLY A 53 -1.41 16.20 11.31
C GLY A 53 -1.22 16.01 12.81
N GLY A 54 -1.39 17.10 13.56
CA GLY A 54 -1.31 17.10 15.02
C GLY A 54 -1.97 18.32 15.63
N GLY A 55 -1.70 18.60 16.90
CA GLY A 55 -2.32 19.71 17.61
C GLY A 55 -3.63 19.29 18.28
N THR A 56 -4.65 20.15 18.23
CA THR A 56 -5.91 20.00 18.97
C THR A 56 -7.12 20.35 18.11
N ARG A 57 -8.34 20.16 18.64
CA ARG A 57 -9.58 20.55 17.96
C ARG A 57 -9.65 22.06 17.66
N ASP A 58 -9.05 22.87 18.52
CA ASP A 58 -9.14 24.33 18.45
C ASP A 58 -7.90 24.95 17.76
N ASP A 59 -6.79 24.20 17.62
CA ASP A 59 -5.65 24.49 16.74
C ASP A 59 -5.19 23.21 15.99
N PRO A 60 -5.78 22.90 14.82
CA PRO A 60 -5.46 21.70 14.05
C PRO A 60 -4.28 21.96 13.08
N GLN A 61 -3.16 21.27 13.31
CA GLN A 61 -1.98 21.31 12.45
C GLN A 61 -2.13 20.30 11.30
N VAL A 62 -1.94 20.75 10.06
CA VAL A 62 -1.97 19.88 8.86
C VAL A 62 -0.63 19.15 8.71
N GLY A 63 -0.67 17.88 8.31
CA GLY A 63 0.52 17.08 8.06
C GLY A 63 1.39 17.61 6.91
N THR A 64 2.70 17.36 7.01
CA THR A 64 3.70 17.74 6.00
C THR A 64 3.80 16.73 4.87
N ASP A 65 4.33 17.16 3.73
CA ASP A 65 4.65 16.24 2.63
C ASP A 65 5.79 15.28 3.03
N PHE A 66 5.62 14.00 2.67
CA PHE A 66 6.57 12.92 2.93
C PHE A 66 6.99 12.31 1.61
N ASP A 67 8.28 12.41 1.29
CA ASP A 67 8.84 11.88 0.05
C ASP A 67 9.23 10.41 0.22
N PHE A 68 8.67 9.49 -0.59
CA PHE A 68 9.00 8.07 -0.47
C PHE A 68 10.39 7.72 -1.00
N ALA A 69 11.10 8.64 -1.66
CA ALA A 69 12.51 8.48 -2.00
C ALA A 69 13.42 8.35 -0.77
N GLN A 70 13.01 8.83 0.41
CA GLN A 70 13.76 8.64 1.67
C GLN A 70 13.77 7.18 2.16
N LEU A 71 12.98 6.30 1.53
CA LEU A 71 12.88 4.88 1.86
C LEU A 71 13.67 3.98 0.88
N LYS A 72 14.43 4.56 -0.06
CA LYS A 72 15.33 3.83 -0.97
C LYS A 72 16.29 2.93 -0.18
N GLY A 73 16.50 1.70 -0.65
CA GLY A 73 17.34 0.70 0.00
C GLY A 73 16.69 0.03 1.23
N LYS A 74 15.40 0.27 1.49
CA LYS A 74 14.63 -0.40 2.55
C LYS A 74 13.49 -1.19 1.95
N ILE A 75 13.20 -2.35 2.54
CA ILE A 75 11.95 -3.07 2.27
C ILE A 75 10.82 -2.28 2.93
N VAL A 76 9.73 -2.07 2.18
CA VAL A 76 8.57 -1.28 2.65
C VAL A 76 7.32 -2.16 2.63
N LEU A 77 6.63 -2.24 3.77
CA LEU A 77 5.29 -2.82 3.86
C LEU A 77 4.25 -1.69 3.94
N VAL A 78 3.42 -1.59 2.91
CA VAL A 78 2.30 -0.65 2.80
C VAL A 78 1.00 -1.35 3.18
N ASN A 79 0.19 -0.74 4.06
CA ASN A 79 -1.08 -1.30 4.52
C ASN A 79 -2.17 -0.21 4.58
N ASN A 80 -3.40 -0.53 4.17
CA ASN A 80 -4.55 0.37 4.23
C ASN A 80 -5.45 0.08 5.45
N PHE A 81 -5.96 1.12 6.12
CA PHE A 81 -7.11 0.97 7.01
C PHE A 81 -8.02 2.21 6.99
N GLY A 82 -9.33 2.02 6.92
CA GLY A 82 -10.35 3.06 6.84
C GLY A 82 -11.61 2.67 7.62
N HIS A 83 -12.36 3.66 8.08
CA HIS A 83 -13.61 3.50 8.86
C HIS A 83 -13.48 2.69 10.19
N GLN A 84 -12.25 2.34 10.61
CA GLN A 84 -11.97 1.76 11.94
C GLN A 84 -11.82 2.83 13.03
N CYS A 85 -11.51 4.07 12.62
CA CYS A 85 -11.29 5.22 13.50
C CYS A 85 -12.00 6.44 12.86
N TYR A 86 -12.91 7.06 13.61
CA TYR A 86 -13.64 8.26 13.17
C TYR A 86 -12.86 9.56 13.43
N ASP A 87 -11.76 9.47 14.19
CA ASP A 87 -10.83 10.55 14.54
C ASP A 87 -10.37 11.32 13.31
N LYS A 88 -10.22 12.64 13.41
CA LYS A 88 -9.61 13.45 12.34
C LYS A 88 -8.09 13.23 12.32
N ASP A 89 -7.45 13.56 11.21
CA ASP A 89 -6.02 13.31 10.99
C ASP A 89 -5.11 14.00 12.02
N PHE A 90 -5.57 15.12 12.61
CA PHE A 90 -4.86 15.82 13.69
C PHE A 90 -5.10 15.21 15.09
N GLU A 91 -6.14 14.38 15.25
CA GLU A 91 -6.56 13.77 16.52
C GLU A 91 -5.98 12.37 16.70
N LEU A 92 -5.81 11.62 15.60
CA LEU A 92 -5.48 10.19 15.62
C LEU A 92 -4.24 9.85 16.47
N MET A 93 -3.18 10.65 16.43
CA MET A 93 -1.98 10.42 17.26
C MET A 93 -2.27 10.62 18.76
N ASN A 94 -3.14 11.56 19.13
CA ASN A 94 -3.58 11.74 20.51
C ASN A 94 -4.51 10.61 20.95
N THR A 95 -5.43 10.15 20.09
CA THR A 95 -6.30 9.00 20.37
C THR A 95 -5.49 7.73 20.62
N LEU A 96 -4.49 7.46 19.79
CA LEU A 96 -3.58 6.31 19.99
C LEU A 96 -2.83 6.40 21.31
N LYS A 97 -2.32 7.58 21.67
CA LYS A 97 -1.52 7.83 22.88
C LYS A 97 -2.33 7.81 24.18
N TYR A 98 -3.55 8.34 24.18
CA TYR A 98 -4.32 8.59 25.41
C TYR A 98 -5.61 7.77 25.55
N VAL A 99 -6.22 7.30 24.44
CA VAL A 99 -7.55 6.66 24.46
C VAL A 99 -7.47 5.17 24.16
N ARG A 100 -6.94 4.78 23.00
CA ARG A 100 -6.79 3.38 22.58
C ARG A 100 -5.70 3.26 21.51
N PRO A 101 -4.57 2.54 21.73
CA PRO A 101 -4.28 1.71 22.91
C PRO A 101 -4.19 2.43 24.25
N GLY A 102 -3.89 3.74 24.26
CA GLY A 102 -3.72 4.50 25.50
C GLY A 102 -2.33 4.26 26.12
N ASP A 103 -2.20 4.55 27.42
CA ASP A 103 -0.96 4.33 28.20
C ASP A 103 0.33 4.90 27.56
N GLY A 104 0.21 6.05 26.90
CA GLY A 104 1.35 6.69 26.23
C GLY A 104 1.83 6.00 24.96
N TYR A 105 1.05 5.06 24.40
CA TYR A 105 1.40 4.28 23.21
C TYR A 105 1.80 5.16 22.02
N VAL A 106 2.96 4.85 21.43
CA VAL A 106 3.46 5.49 20.20
C VAL A 106 3.69 4.40 19.14
N PRO A 107 3.06 4.50 17.95
CA PRO A 107 3.36 3.62 16.82
C PRO A 107 4.85 3.61 16.45
N LYS A 108 5.41 2.42 16.24
CA LYS A 108 6.81 2.24 15.78
C LYS A 108 6.98 2.37 14.25
N PHE A 109 5.92 2.71 13.54
CA PHE A 109 5.85 2.82 12.08
C PHE A 109 5.21 4.15 11.68
N GLN A 110 5.53 4.64 10.49
CA GLN A 110 4.95 5.90 10.01
C GLN A 110 3.47 5.68 9.67
N ILE A 111 2.63 6.62 10.13
CA ILE A 111 1.22 6.72 9.74
C ILE A 111 1.05 7.97 8.89
N MET A 112 0.40 7.82 7.74
CA MET A 112 0.15 8.89 6.78
C MET A 112 -1.23 9.53 7.01
N ALA A 113 -1.49 10.66 6.36
CA ALA A 113 -2.84 11.24 6.26
C ALA A 113 -3.83 10.26 5.61
N LYS A 114 -5.12 10.51 5.81
CA LYS A 114 -6.20 9.83 5.08
C LYS A 114 -6.14 10.20 3.60
N CYS A 115 -6.23 9.18 2.76
CA CYS A 115 -6.22 9.29 1.31
C CYS A 115 -7.29 8.38 0.69
N VAL A 116 -7.70 8.65 -0.54
CA VAL A 116 -8.67 7.80 -1.25
C VAL A 116 -7.93 6.69 -1.98
N VAL A 117 -8.36 5.44 -1.81
CA VAL A 117 -7.64 4.26 -2.35
C VAL A 117 -8.33 3.60 -3.55
N ASN A 118 -9.62 3.86 -3.74
CA ASN A 118 -10.45 3.33 -4.82
C ASN A 118 -11.42 4.39 -5.34
N GLY A 119 -11.82 4.26 -6.61
CA GLY A 119 -12.79 5.13 -7.27
C GLY A 119 -12.13 6.21 -8.15
N GLU A 120 -12.88 7.26 -8.47
CA GLU A 120 -12.42 8.32 -9.38
C GLU A 120 -11.27 9.15 -8.79
N GLY A 121 -11.38 9.53 -7.51
CA GLY A 121 -10.38 10.34 -6.81
C GLY A 121 -9.27 9.53 -6.12
N GLU A 122 -8.95 8.30 -6.57
CA GLU A 122 -7.88 7.51 -5.95
C GLU A 122 -6.50 8.16 -6.12
N GLU A 123 -5.66 8.12 -5.08
CA GLU A 123 -4.31 8.67 -5.16
C GLU A 123 -3.43 7.88 -6.14
N PRO A 124 -2.53 8.55 -6.90
CA PRO A 124 -1.69 7.89 -7.90
C PRO A 124 -0.86 6.72 -7.39
N LEU A 125 -0.46 6.74 -6.11
CA LEU A 125 0.23 5.63 -5.44
C LEU A 125 -0.64 4.34 -5.45
N TRP A 126 -1.92 4.45 -5.10
CA TRP A 126 -2.81 3.30 -5.05
C TRP A 126 -3.16 2.81 -6.46
N THR A 127 -3.29 3.70 -7.45
CA THR A 127 -3.37 3.30 -8.86
C THR A 127 -2.16 2.47 -9.28
N TYR A 128 -0.95 2.92 -8.95
CA TYR A 128 0.29 2.20 -9.25
C TYR A 128 0.35 0.83 -8.58
N LEU A 129 0.17 0.76 -7.26
CA LEU A 129 0.21 -0.49 -6.49
C LEU A 129 -0.82 -1.51 -7.01
N LYS A 130 -2.06 -1.07 -7.25
CA LYS A 130 -3.12 -1.94 -7.81
C LYS A 130 -2.88 -2.32 -9.27
N SER A 131 -2.19 -1.49 -10.06
CA SER A 131 -1.85 -1.82 -11.46
C SER A 131 -0.69 -2.82 -11.56
N ALA A 132 0.29 -2.74 -10.65
CA ALA A 132 1.40 -3.67 -10.56
C ALA A 132 0.96 -5.04 -10.00
N LEU A 133 0.11 -5.02 -8.96
CA LEU A 133 -0.36 -6.21 -8.25
C LEU A 133 -1.91 -6.22 -8.20
N PRO A 134 -2.58 -6.67 -9.28
CA PRO A 134 -4.03 -6.53 -9.44
C PRO A 134 -4.86 -7.43 -8.53
N SER A 135 -4.30 -8.50 -7.98
CA SER A 135 -4.97 -9.39 -7.03
C SER A 135 -4.02 -9.78 -5.89
N PRO A 136 -4.52 -10.09 -4.68
CA PRO A 136 -3.72 -10.73 -3.65
C PRO A 136 -3.12 -12.06 -4.12
N SER A 137 -1.94 -12.40 -3.61
CA SER A 137 -1.18 -13.60 -3.98
C SER A 137 -1.68 -14.87 -3.29
N ASP A 138 -2.31 -14.70 -2.13
CA ASP A 138 -2.92 -15.74 -1.31
C ASP A 138 -4.38 -16.03 -1.69
N ASP A 139 -5.10 -15.04 -2.24
CA ASP A 139 -6.49 -15.22 -2.72
C ASP A 139 -6.55 -15.53 -4.23
N ARG A 140 -6.15 -16.75 -4.60
CA ARG A 140 -6.16 -17.20 -6.00
C ARG A 140 -7.54 -17.59 -6.57
N ALA A 141 -8.63 -17.38 -5.83
CA ALA A 141 -9.98 -17.77 -6.25
C ALA A 141 -11.08 -16.73 -5.97
N GLY A 142 -10.80 -15.67 -5.21
CA GLY A 142 -11.82 -14.71 -4.77
C GLY A 142 -12.49 -15.06 -3.42
N MET A 143 -11.99 -16.05 -2.67
CA MET A 143 -12.46 -16.37 -1.31
C MET A 143 -12.02 -15.34 -0.26
N GLY A 144 -11.14 -14.39 -0.64
CA GLY A 144 -10.93 -13.14 0.07
C GLY A 144 -12.05 -12.13 -0.23
N ALA A 145 -12.58 -12.10 -1.46
CA ALA A 145 -13.77 -11.32 -1.80
C ALA A 145 -15.05 -11.88 -1.14
N ASP A 146 -15.14 -13.18 -0.89
CA ASP A 146 -16.20 -13.77 -0.04
C ASP A 146 -16.26 -13.15 1.36
N PHE A 147 -15.15 -12.60 1.90
CA PHE A 147 -15.21 -11.84 3.16
C PHE A 147 -16.15 -10.63 3.07
N ILE A 148 -16.27 -10.02 1.90
CA ILE A 148 -17.21 -8.93 1.65
C ILE A 148 -18.57 -9.51 1.32
N TYR A 149 -18.67 -10.46 0.40
CA TYR A 149 -19.98 -10.94 -0.05
C TYR A 149 -20.75 -11.77 1.00
N ASP A 150 -20.07 -12.46 1.92
CA ASP A 150 -20.70 -13.25 2.99
C ASP A 150 -20.94 -12.45 4.29
N ILE A 151 -20.06 -11.50 4.63
CA ILE A 151 -20.07 -10.80 5.93
C ILE A 151 -20.65 -9.39 5.81
N GLN A 152 -20.51 -8.74 4.66
CA GLN A 152 -21.15 -7.46 4.40
C GLN A 152 -22.56 -7.75 3.87
N PRO A 153 -23.63 -7.46 4.63
CA PRO A 153 -24.99 -7.71 4.14
C PRO A 153 -25.22 -6.89 2.87
N ASN A 154 -26.01 -7.42 1.93
CA ASN A 154 -26.37 -6.79 0.64
C ASN A 154 -26.93 -5.35 0.78
N THR A 155 -27.30 -4.93 1.98
CA THR A 155 -27.73 -3.57 2.35
C THR A 155 -26.61 -2.55 2.49
N MET A 156 -25.33 -2.95 2.54
CA MET A 156 -24.18 -2.04 2.52
C MET A 156 -23.49 -2.09 1.14
N PRO A 157 -23.83 -1.22 0.18
CA PRO A 157 -23.21 -1.22 -1.14
C PRO A 157 -21.75 -0.73 -1.11
N ILE A 158 -21.01 -1.06 -2.17
CA ILE A 158 -19.65 -0.55 -2.42
C ILE A 158 -19.68 0.98 -2.46
N GLN A 159 -18.91 1.63 -1.59
CA GLN A 159 -18.95 3.08 -1.35
C GLN A 159 -18.02 3.89 -2.28
N TRP A 160 -17.77 3.41 -3.49
CA TRP A 160 -16.92 4.11 -4.47
C TRP A 160 -17.35 3.82 -5.91
N SER A 161 -17.02 4.76 -6.80
CA SER A 161 -17.25 4.65 -8.24
C SER A 161 -16.08 5.32 -8.98
N PRO A 162 -15.66 4.82 -10.16
CA PRO A 162 -16.05 3.51 -10.72
C PRO A 162 -15.45 2.36 -9.90
N VAL A 163 -16.10 1.19 -9.93
CA VAL A 163 -15.59 -0.05 -9.34
C VAL A 163 -14.69 -0.75 -10.35
N ARG A 164 -13.50 -1.19 -9.93
CA ARG A 164 -12.48 -1.85 -10.76
C ARG A 164 -12.12 -3.22 -10.18
N ARG A 165 -11.80 -4.20 -11.04
CA ARG A 165 -11.43 -5.57 -10.61
C ARG A 165 -10.22 -5.63 -9.68
N ALA A 166 -9.31 -4.67 -9.77
CA ALA A 166 -8.09 -4.61 -8.97
C ALA A 166 -8.24 -3.82 -7.66
N ASP A 167 -9.43 -3.25 -7.39
CA ASP A 167 -9.68 -2.42 -6.21
C ASP A 167 -9.31 -3.12 -4.90
N ILE A 168 -8.97 -2.32 -3.90
CA ILE A 168 -8.78 -2.82 -2.55
C ILE A 168 -10.16 -3.19 -2.00
N THR A 169 -10.30 -4.45 -1.64
CA THR A 169 -11.55 -5.04 -1.18
C THR A 169 -11.90 -4.50 0.20
N TRP A 170 -10.99 -4.67 1.17
CA TRP A 170 -11.25 -4.38 2.58
C TRP A 170 -10.09 -3.66 3.28
N ASN A 171 -10.26 -3.44 4.58
CA ASN A 171 -9.19 -3.02 5.47
C ASN A 171 -8.12 -4.11 5.60
N PHE A 172 -6.88 -3.67 5.80
CA PHE A 172 -5.70 -4.50 6.02
C PHE A 172 -5.28 -5.36 4.83
N GLU A 173 -5.54 -4.95 3.59
CA GLU A 173 -4.70 -5.44 2.49
C GLU A 173 -3.27 -4.90 2.67
N LYS A 174 -2.28 -5.70 2.24
CA LYS A 174 -0.86 -5.36 2.36
C LYS A 174 -0.19 -5.42 1.00
N PHE A 175 0.74 -4.50 0.74
CA PHE A 175 1.64 -4.50 -0.41
C PHE A 175 3.08 -4.47 0.11
N LEU A 176 3.86 -5.49 -0.24
CA LEU A 176 5.28 -5.56 0.02
C LEU A 176 6.05 -5.02 -1.19
N ILE A 177 7.01 -4.15 -0.90
CA ILE A 177 7.80 -3.40 -1.88
C ILE A 177 9.27 -3.65 -1.55
N ASN A 178 10.07 -4.00 -2.56
CA ASN A 178 11.49 -4.29 -2.39
C ASN A 178 12.33 -3.01 -2.21
N GLN A 179 13.64 -3.19 -2.05
CA GLN A 179 14.61 -2.14 -1.77
C GLN A 179 14.76 -1.09 -2.90
N ASP A 180 14.39 -1.47 -4.13
CA ASP A 180 14.39 -0.61 -5.33
C ASP A 180 13.06 0.13 -5.54
N GLY A 181 12.08 -0.12 -4.66
CA GLY A 181 10.74 0.45 -4.72
C GLY A 181 9.81 -0.27 -5.71
N ILE A 182 10.12 -1.50 -6.11
CA ILE A 182 9.26 -2.32 -6.96
C ILE A 182 8.27 -3.10 -6.08
N PRO A 183 6.95 -3.02 -6.31
CA PRO A 183 5.96 -3.85 -5.62
C PRO A 183 6.15 -5.31 -6.02
N VAL A 184 6.39 -6.20 -5.04
CA VAL A 184 6.67 -7.63 -5.30
C VAL A 184 5.50 -8.54 -4.93
N LYS A 185 4.72 -8.21 -3.89
CA LYS A 185 3.66 -9.11 -3.40
C LYS A 185 2.51 -8.35 -2.74
N ARG A 186 1.28 -8.75 -3.07
CA ARG A 186 0.03 -8.26 -2.44
C ARG A 186 -0.57 -9.37 -1.60
N TYR A 187 -1.15 -9.02 -0.47
CA TYR A 187 -1.72 -9.95 0.50
C TYR A 187 -3.13 -9.52 0.89
N SER A 188 -4.02 -10.50 1.06
CA SER A 188 -5.41 -10.26 1.43
C SER A 188 -5.55 -9.72 2.86
N PRO A 189 -6.75 -9.27 3.26
CA PRO A 189 -7.05 -8.92 4.64
C PRO A 189 -6.77 -10.06 5.62
N LYS A 190 -7.09 -11.30 5.22
CA LYS A 190 -6.99 -12.53 6.01
C LYS A 190 -5.55 -13.03 6.19
N TYR A 191 -4.60 -12.58 5.36
CA TYR A 191 -3.22 -13.04 5.44
C TYR A 191 -2.55 -12.55 6.73
N GLU A 192 -1.96 -13.47 7.51
CA GLU A 192 -1.39 -13.12 8.81
C GLU A 192 -0.12 -12.29 8.70
N ASN A 193 0.04 -11.31 9.59
CA ASN A 193 1.22 -10.43 9.55
C ASN A 193 2.52 -11.17 9.91
N ALA A 194 2.42 -12.29 10.65
CA ALA A 194 3.55 -13.14 10.99
C ALA A 194 4.15 -13.83 9.74
N ASP A 195 3.30 -14.28 8.82
CA ASP A 195 3.73 -15.06 7.64
C ASP A 195 4.47 -14.19 6.61
N ILE A 196 4.22 -12.87 6.62
CA ILE A 196 4.96 -11.89 5.79
C ILE A 196 6.46 -11.85 6.15
N SER A 197 6.85 -12.28 7.36
CA SER A 197 8.27 -12.28 7.78
C SER A 197 9.18 -13.10 6.86
N ALA A 198 8.72 -14.26 6.38
CA ALA A 198 9.51 -15.10 5.48
C ALA A 198 9.78 -14.43 4.12
N ASP A 199 8.81 -13.69 3.58
CA ASP A 199 8.98 -12.91 2.35
C ASP A 199 9.94 -11.72 2.58
N ILE A 200 9.90 -11.08 3.76
CA ILE A 200 10.83 -10.00 4.13
C ILE A 200 12.25 -10.54 4.26
N ASP A 201 12.44 -11.68 4.93
CA ASP A 201 13.76 -12.31 5.10
C ASP A 201 14.37 -12.72 3.75
N ALA A 202 13.55 -13.23 2.82
CA ALA A 202 13.98 -13.49 1.45
C ALA A 202 14.50 -12.22 0.74
N LEU A 203 13.76 -11.11 0.84
CA LEU A 203 14.16 -9.81 0.27
C LEU A 203 15.36 -9.15 0.97
N LEU A 204 15.69 -9.56 2.20
CA LEU A 204 16.90 -9.12 2.89
C LEU A 204 18.15 -9.85 2.37
N VAL A 205 18.00 -11.06 1.82
CA VAL A 205 19.08 -11.86 1.22
C VAL A 205 19.27 -11.52 -0.27
N ASP A 206 18.18 -11.48 -1.04
CA ASP A 206 18.18 -11.07 -2.45
C ASP A 206 16.99 -10.12 -2.73
N PRO A 207 17.24 -8.85 -3.10
CA PRO A 207 16.19 -7.88 -3.47
C PRO A 207 15.23 -8.34 -4.59
N ASN A 208 15.60 -9.38 -5.35
CA ASN A 208 14.83 -9.94 -6.46
C ASN A 208 14.16 -11.28 -6.13
N ALA A 209 14.24 -11.79 -4.89
CA ALA A 209 13.75 -13.12 -4.51
C ALA A 209 12.25 -13.39 -4.79
N LEU A 210 11.47 -12.34 -5.05
CA LEU A 210 10.01 -12.37 -5.25
C LEU A 210 9.55 -11.69 -6.56
N LEU A 211 10.47 -11.47 -7.52
CA LEU A 211 10.20 -10.89 -8.85
C LEU A 211 10.15 -11.97 -9.96
#